data_AF-A0A7Y7J0U5-F1
#
_entry.id   AF-A0A7Y7J0U5-F1
#
_cell.length_a   1.000
_cell.length_b   1.000
_cell.length_c   1.000
_cell.angle_alpha   90.00
_cell.angle_beta   90.00
_cell.angle_gamma   90.00
#
_symmetry.space_group_name_H-M   'P 1'
#
loop_
_entity.id
_entity.type
_entity.pdbx_description
1 polymer ?
#
loop_
_entity_poly.entity_id
_entity_poly.type
_entity_poly.pdbx_seq_one_letter_code
_entity_poly.pdbx_strand_id
1 'polypeptide(L)'
;PSGSPGGRLGTHVGDWLPSCRAAASLPVGDGPAARQFFETWFQPTLMAPSALFTGYYEPEIRGALSRGGIFQTPVYRVPDDLVRTRATDGRMVTGRWENGKFVPYWTRAQIDAGALAGRNLELLWVADPADLFFLQIQGSGRVRLPSGQVVRLGYGGKNGRDYVPLGRVLVRQGEMDEDAVSMQSIRAWLSAHPDRARAVMEENPDYVFFDMLDNLHSDQGAPGAMGVPLAPGRTAAVDQRAIPLGAPIWVET
;
A
#
# COMPACT_ATOMS: atom_id res chain seq x y z
N PRO A 1 14.10 -29.25 17.65
CA PRO A 1 13.01 -29.51 18.63
C PRO A 1 13.57 -29.56 20.06
N SER A 2 13.57 -28.40 20.71
CA SER A 2 13.73 -28.21 22.16
C SER A 2 12.94 -26.95 22.49
N GLY A 3 11.84 -27.11 23.21
CA GLY A 3 10.81 -26.11 23.43
C GLY A 3 11.30 -24.92 24.25
N SER A 4 11.14 -23.73 23.68
CA SER A 4 10.95 -22.51 24.48
C SER A 4 9.52 -22.54 25.04
N PRO A 5 9.28 -22.08 26.27
CA PRO A 5 7.92 -21.99 26.80
C PRO A 5 7.12 -21.09 25.86
N GLY A 6 6.11 -21.68 25.22
CA GLY A 6 5.40 -21.08 24.10
C GLY A 6 4.70 -19.79 24.52
N GLY A 7 5.34 -18.65 24.25
CA GLY A 7 4.66 -17.37 24.22
C GLY A 7 3.53 -17.46 23.21
N ARG A 8 2.29 -17.32 23.68
CA ARG A 8 1.12 -17.26 22.81
C ARG A 8 1.12 -15.88 22.14
N LEU A 9 1.13 -15.84 20.82
CA LEU A 9 0.86 -14.60 20.08
C LEU A 9 -0.57 -14.14 20.42
N GLY A 10 -0.73 -12.86 20.76
CA GLY A 10 -2.06 -12.29 20.98
C GLY A 10 -2.85 -12.29 19.67
N THR A 11 -3.85 -13.16 19.56
CA THR A 11 -4.65 -13.33 18.34
C THR A 11 -6.08 -12.83 18.50
N HIS A 12 -6.50 -12.48 19.71
CA HIS A 12 -7.84 -11.98 20.00
C HIS A 12 -7.77 -10.63 20.70
N VAL A 13 -8.81 -9.81 20.52
CA VAL A 13 -8.93 -8.48 21.15
C VAL A 13 -8.73 -8.55 22.68
N GLY A 14 -9.24 -9.60 23.33
CA GLY A 14 -9.09 -9.80 24.77
C GLY A 14 -7.64 -9.94 25.25
N ASP A 15 -6.74 -10.43 24.39
CA ASP A 15 -5.31 -10.57 24.70
C ASP A 15 -4.61 -9.19 24.79
N TRP A 16 -5.15 -8.18 24.10
CA TRP A 16 -4.55 -6.84 23.96
C TRP A 16 -5.16 -5.77 24.86
N LEU A 17 -6.45 -5.91 25.22
CA LEU A 17 -7.17 -4.87 25.96
C LEU A 17 -6.48 -4.44 27.28
N PRO A 18 -5.95 -5.34 28.12
CA PRO A 18 -5.27 -4.94 29.35
C PRO A 18 -4.02 -4.08 29.10
N SER A 19 -3.14 -4.49 28.17
CA SER A 19 -1.92 -3.75 27.86
C SER A 19 -2.22 -2.42 27.17
N CYS A 20 -3.24 -2.36 26.30
CA CYS A 20 -3.70 -1.10 25.70
C CYS A 20 -4.18 -0.10 26.76
N ARG A 21 -4.94 -0.55 27.78
CA ARG A 21 -5.39 0.33 28.87
C ARG A 21 -4.23 0.84 29.70
N ALA A 22 -3.26 -0.03 30.01
CA ALA A 22 -2.06 0.37 30.74
C ALA A 22 -1.22 1.38 29.93
N ALA A 23 -1.04 1.15 28.64
CA ALA A 23 -0.35 2.08 27.74
C ALA A 23 -1.00 3.47 27.72
N ALA A 24 -2.34 3.53 27.71
CA ALA A 24 -3.08 4.79 27.70
C ALA A 24 -2.88 5.65 28.96
N SER A 25 -2.42 5.06 30.07
CA SER A 25 -2.10 5.78 31.31
C SER A 25 -0.64 6.27 31.40
N LEU A 26 0.21 5.97 30.43
CA LEU A 26 1.62 6.35 30.47
C LEU A 26 1.80 7.86 30.19
N PRO A 27 2.73 8.53 30.90
CA PRO A 27 3.11 9.90 30.57
C PRO A 27 3.76 9.97 29.18
N VAL A 28 3.30 10.92 28.36
CA VAL A 28 3.88 11.17 27.04
C VAL A 28 5.32 11.70 27.21
N GLY A 29 6.27 11.09 26.49
CA GLY A 29 7.68 11.50 26.52
C GLY A 29 8.52 10.86 27.62
N ASP A 30 7.95 10.00 28.46
CA ASP A 30 8.68 9.29 29.50
C ASP A 30 9.26 7.95 28.98
N GLY A 31 10.51 8.00 28.54
CA GLY A 31 11.24 6.83 28.03
C GLY A 31 11.39 5.69 29.04
N PRO A 32 11.83 5.94 30.28
CA PRO A 32 11.88 4.93 31.33
C PRO A 32 10.52 4.24 31.60
N ALA A 33 9.44 5.01 31.73
CA ALA A 33 8.10 4.44 31.94
C ALA A 33 7.64 3.58 30.75
N ALA A 34 7.92 4.03 29.52
CA ALA A 34 7.63 3.26 28.31
C ALA A 34 8.43 1.95 28.24
N ARG A 35 9.72 1.96 28.62
CA ARG A 35 10.53 0.75 28.71
C ARG A 35 9.93 -0.24 29.71
N GLN A 36 9.64 0.22 30.92
CA GLN A 36 9.05 -0.62 31.97
C GLN A 36 7.72 -1.23 31.53
N PHE A 37 6.89 -0.47 30.81
CA PHE A 37 5.66 -0.99 30.23
C PHE A 37 5.91 -2.19 29.31
N PHE A 38 6.85 -2.07 28.35
CA PHE A 38 7.12 -3.18 27.44
C PHE A 38 7.67 -4.41 28.17
N GLU A 39 8.58 -4.21 29.13
CA GLU A 39 9.16 -5.30 29.94
C GLU A 39 8.13 -5.99 30.85
N THR A 40 7.07 -5.28 31.26
CA THR A 40 6.01 -5.83 32.12
C THR A 40 4.95 -6.59 31.31
N TRP A 41 4.56 -6.04 30.16
CA TRP A 41 3.40 -6.53 29.41
C TRP A 41 3.73 -7.49 28.27
N PHE A 42 4.99 -7.56 27.83
CA PHE A 42 5.38 -8.34 26.66
C PHE A 42 6.60 -9.20 26.92
N GLN A 43 6.60 -10.41 26.37
CA GLN A 43 7.74 -11.31 26.34
C GLN A 43 8.39 -11.24 24.94
N PRO A 44 9.64 -10.75 24.80
CA PRO A 44 10.31 -10.75 23.51
C PRO A 44 10.52 -12.19 23.04
N THR A 45 10.19 -12.43 21.76
CA THR A 45 10.33 -13.73 21.08
C THR A 45 11.05 -13.50 19.76
N LEU A 46 12.18 -14.19 19.55
CA LEU A 46 12.93 -14.11 18.30
C LEU A 46 12.12 -14.79 17.19
N MET A 47 11.68 -14.01 16.20
CA MET A 47 10.91 -14.52 15.06
C MET A 47 11.80 -15.16 14.00
N ALA A 48 12.89 -14.49 13.64
CA ALA A 48 13.87 -14.97 12.67
C ALA A 48 15.24 -14.35 12.96
N PRO A 49 16.34 -15.08 12.75
CA PRO A 49 17.69 -14.55 12.94
C PRO A 49 18.10 -13.57 11.83
N SER A 50 17.39 -13.56 10.70
CA SER A 50 17.55 -12.59 9.62
C SER A 50 16.21 -12.38 8.91
N ALA A 51 16.00 -11.18 8.37
CA ALA A 51 14.84 -10.83 7.59
C ALA A 51 15.21 -9.78 6.53
N LEU A 52 14.47 -9.75 5.42
CA LEU A 52 14.58 -8.68 4.44
C LEU A 52 13.77 -7.47 4.93
N PHE A 53 14.44 -6.34 5.12
CA PHE A 53 13.80 -5.07 5.43
C PHE A 53 13.75 -4.18 4.19
N THR A 54 12.58 -3.58 3.96
CA THR A 54 12.38 -2.58 2.91
C THR A 54 11.67 -1.36 3.50
N GLY A 55 11.85 -0.20 2.88
CA GLY A 55 11.19 1.04 3.27
C GLY A 55 10.02 1.38 2.35
N TYR A 56 8.98 2.00 2.91
CA TYR A 56 7.87 2.60 2.17
C TYR A 56 7.55 3.98 2.77
N TYR A 57 6.85 4.82 2.02
CA TYR A 57 6.52 6.19 2.42
C TYR A 57 5.19 6.63 1.84
N GLU A 58 4.67 7.77 2.31
CA GLU A 58 3.49 8.44 1.75
C GLU A 58 3.97 9.51 0.74
N PRO A 59 3.99 9.24 -0.58
CA PRO A 59 4.42 10.21 -1.58
C PRO A 59 3.47 11.40 -1.67
N GLU A 60 4.01 12.57 -2.01
CA GLU A 60 3.22 13.72 -2.41
C GLU A 60 3.40 13.99 -3.91
N ILE A 61 2.30 14.01 -4.65
CA ILE A 61 2.27 14.19 -6.11
C ILE A 61 1.35 15.35 -6.50
N ARG A 62 1.44 15.83 -7.75
CA ARG A 62 0.60 16.94 -8.24
C ARG A 62 -0.66 16.40 -8.92
N GLY A 63 -1.81 17.00 -8.62
CA GLY A 63 -3.08 16.66 -9.27
C GLY A 63 -4.10 17.79 -9.26
N ALA A 64 -5.27 17.54 -9.85
CA ALA A 64 -6.40 18.45 -9.90
C ALA A 64 -7.72 17.67 -9.81
N LEU A 65 -8.77 18.30 -9.28
CA LEU A 65 -10.12 17.73 -9.17
C LEU A 65 -10.88 17.69 -10.51
N SER A 66 -10.26 18.12 -11.60
CA SER A 66 -10.85 18.08 -12.94
C SER A 66 -9.75 17.87 -13.96
N ARG A 67 -10.05 17.11 -15.01
CA ARG A 67 -9.13 16.87 -16.12
C ARG A 67 -8.83 18.18 -16.84
N GLY A 68 -7.56 18.47 -17.10
CA GLY A 68 -7.17 19.67 -17.86
C GLY A 68 -5.67 19.96 -17.80
N GLY A 69 -5.16 20.67 -18.82
CA GLY A 69 -3.74 21.01 -18.91
C GLY A 69 -2.86 19.76 -18.80
N ILE A 70 -1.93 19.76 -17.85
CA ILE A 70 -1.05 18.61 -17.59
C ILE A 70 -1.74 17.47 -16.81
N PHE A 71 -2.87 17.73 -16.15
CA PHE A 71 -3.58 16.76 -15.32
C PHE A 71 -4.47 15.87 -16.20
N GLN A 72 -3.86 14.82 -16.75
CA GLN A 72 -4.50 13.94 -17.73
C GLN A 72 -4.75 12.53 -17.20
N THR A 73 -4.02 12.10 -16.17
CA THR A 73 -4.04 10.71 -15.70
C THR A 73 -5.08 10.54 -14.58
N PRO A 74 -6.17 9.80 -14.78
CA PRO A 74 -7.21 9.64 -13.77
C PRO A 74 -6.76 8.74 -12.60
N VAL A 75 -7.12 9.13 -11.39
CA VAL A 75 -7.08 8.29 -10.19
C VAL A 75 -8.48 7.77 -9.94
N TYR A 76 -8.66 6.45 -9.91
CA TYR A 76 -9.97 5.82 -9.83
C TYR A 76 -10.33 5.38 -8.41
N ARG A 77 -11.60 5.61 -8.03
CA ARG A 77 -12.24 4.90 -6.92
C ARG A 77 -12.52 3.44 -7.27
N VAL A 78 -12.80 2.64 -6.25
CA VAL A 78 -13.19 1.24 -6.46
C VAL A 78 -14.45 1.17 -7.31
N PRO A 79 -14.45 0.46 -8.45
CA PRO A 79 -15.65 0.28 -9.26
C PRO A 79 -16.66 -0.65 -8.59
N ASP A 80 -17.96 -0.35 -8.70
CA ASP A 80 -19.03 -1.14 -8.06
C ASP A 80 -19.14 -2.58 -8.60
N ASP A 81 -18.62 -2.83 -9.82
CA ASP A 81 -18.56 -4.16 -10.44
C ASP A 81 -17.29 -4.96 -10.10
N LEU A 82 -16.37 -4.39 -9.32
CA LEU A 82 -15.20 -5.10 -8.80
C LEU A 82 -15.63 -6.01 -7.64
N VAL A 83 -15.70 -7.30 -7.90
CA VAL A 83 -16.19 -8.30 -6.95
C VAL A 83 -15.05 -9.21 -6.51
N ARG A 84 -14.88 -9.34 -5.19
CA ARG A 84 -14.02 -10.34 -4.57
C ARG A 84 -14.86 -11.45 -3.93
N THR A 85 -14.74 -12.67 -4.43
CA THR A 85 -15.57 -13.81 -4.00
C THR A 85 -14.75 -15.10 -3.90
N ARG A 86 -15.36 -16.16 -3.37
CA ARG A 86 -14.75 -17.49 -3.29
C ARG A 86 -15.15 -18.31 -4.51
N ALA A 87 -14.15 -18.81 -5.25
CA ALA A 87 -14.35 -19.75 -6.35
C ALA A 87 -14.79 -21.12 -5.82
N THR A 88 -15.25 -21.99 -6.73
CA THR A 88 -15.71 -23.35 -6.42
C THR A 88 -14.62 -24.22 -5.79
N ASP A 89 -13.35 -23.96 -6.09
CA ASP A 89 -12.19 -24.63 -5.50
C ASP A 89 -11.75 -24.02 -4.15
N GLY A 90 -12.52 -23.09 -3.60
CA GLY A 90 -12.27 -22.45 -2.33
C GLY A 90 -11.28 -21.28 -2.37
N ARG A 91 -10.64 -20.98 -3.51
CA ARG A 91 -9.73 -19.84 -3.61
C ARG A 91 -10.49 -18.52 -3.65
N MET A 92 -9.94 -17.48 -3.02
CA MET A 92 -10.45 -16.12 -3.19
C MET A 92 -10.03 -15.58 -4.56
N VAL A 93 -10.98 -15.13 -5.35
CA VAL A 93 -10.78 -14.55 -6.68
C VAL A 93 -11.36 -13.14 -6.74
N THR A 94 -10.78 -12.30 -7.58
CA THR A 94 -11.26 -10.94 -7.84
C THR A 94 -11.56 -10.80 -9.31
N GLY A 95 -12.70 -10.22 -9.65
CA GLY A 95 -13.21 -10.19 -11.00
C GLY A 95 -14.45 -9.31 -11.14
N ARG A 96 -15.16 -9.49 -12.25
CA ARG A 96 -16.42 -8.81 -12.56
C ARG A 96 -17.36 -9.79 -13.25
N TRP A 97 -18.66 -9.50 -13.17
CA TRP A 97 -19.68 -10.21 -13.92
C TRP A 97 -19.85 -9.59 -15.30
N GLU A 98 -19.82 -10.41 -16.34
CA GLU A 98 -20.04 -10.00 -17.72
C GLU A 98 -20.85 -11.07 -18.43
N ASN A 99 -22.04 -10.71 -18.92
CA ASN A 99 -22.95 -11.62 -19.61
C ASN A 99 -23.22 -12.92 -18.82
N GLY A 100 -23.41 -12.79 -17.50
CA GLY A 100 -23.68 -13.93 -16.60
C GLY A 100 -22.46 -14.79 -16.27
N LYS A 101 -21.25 -14.43 -16.73
CA LYS A 101 -20.00 -15.13 -16.40
C LYS A 101 -19.13 -14.28 -15.50
N PHE A 102 -18.49 -14.92 -14.52
CA PHE A 102 -17.47 -14.28 -13.71
C PHE A 102 -16.14 -14.36 -14.44
N VAL A 103 -15.53 -13.21 -14.73
CA VAL A 103 -14.24 -13.12 -15.42
C VAL A 103 -13.27 -12.24 -14.65
N PRO A 104 -11.94 -12.41 -14.84
CA PRO A 104 -10.95 -11.55 -14.19
C PRO A 104 -11.18 -10.07 -14.47
N TYR A 105 -10.88 -9.20 -13.49
CA TYR A 105 -11.06 -7.77 -13.64
C TYR A 105 -10.06 -7.18 -14.66
N TRP A 106 -10.32 -5.97 -15.15
CA TRP A 106 -9.45 -5.31 -16.14
C TRP A 106 -7.99 -5.22 -15.67
N THR A 107 -7.03 -5.49 -16.57
CA THR A 107 -5.59 -5.26 -16.31
C THR A 107 -5.28 -3.77 -16.33
N ARG A 108 -4.12 -3.38 -15.79
CA ARG A 108 -3.58 -2.01 -15.93
C ARG A 108 -3.66 -1.50 -17.36
N ALA A 109 -3.12 -2.24 -18.33
CA ALA A 109 -3.16 -1.85 -19.75
C ALA A 109 -4.59 -1.56 -20.26
N GLN A 110 -5.56 -2.38 -19.86
CA GLN A 110 -6.96 -2.17 -20.25
C GLN A 110 -7.58 -0.94 -19.57
N ILE A 111 -7.26 -0.70 -18.30
CA ILE A 111 -7.71 0.47 -17.55
C ILE A 111 -7.09 1.75 -18.14
N ASP A 112 -5.78 1.75 -18.39
CA ASP A 112 -5.04 2.86 -19.00
C ASP A 112 -5.53 3.13 -20.44
N ALA A 113 -6.05 2.10 -21.13
CA ALA A 113 -6.69 2.21 -22.45
C ALA A 113 -8.15 2.70 -22.39
N GLY A 114 -8.70 2.95 -21.20
CA GLY A 114 -10.02 3.55 -21.02
C GLY A 114 -11.15 2.56 -20.69
N ALA A 115 -10.86 1.35 -20.21
CA ALA A 115 -11.90 0.38 -19.81
C ALA A 115 -12.85 0.91 -18.71
N LEU A 116 -12.44 1.97 -17.99
CA LEU A 116 -13.24 2.63 -16.96
C LEU A 116 -13.78 4.01 -17.37
N ALA A 117 -13.51 4.46 -18.60
CA ALA A 117 -13.91 5.78 -19.06
C ALA A 117 -15.43 5.93 -19.11
N GLY A 118 -15.93 7.12 -18.74
CA GLY A 118 -17.36 7.45 -18.76
C GLY A 118 -18.18 6.81 -17.64
N ARG A 119 -17.53 6.16 -16.67
CA ARG A 119 -18.20 5.53 -15.52
C ARG A 119 -18.29 6.43 -14.28
N ASN A 120 -17.78 7.67 -14.36
CA ASN A 120 -17.72 8.62 -13.23
C ASN A 120 -17.05 7.99 -11.99
N LEU A 121 -15.85 7.45 -12.22
CA LEU A 121 -15.04 6.77 -11.20
C LEU A 121 -13.80 7.58 -10.83
N GLU A 122 -13.50 8.64 -11.58
CA GLU A 122 -12.36 9.53 -11.37
C GLU A 122 -12.54 10.31 -10.07
N LEU A 123 -11.63 10.14 -9.11
CA LEU A 123 -11.53 10.94 -7.90
C LEU A 123 -10.85 12.28 -8.17
N LEU A 124 -9.77 12.23 -8.96
CA LEU A 124 -8.94 13.36 -9.38
C LEU A 124 -8.05 12.95 -10.56
N TRP A 125 -7.30 13.89 -11.12
CA TRP A 125 -6.35 13.67 -12.22
C TRP A 125 -4.96 14.12 -11.81
N VAL A 126 -3.94 13.29 -12.06
CA VAL A 126 -2.54 13.60 -11.77
C VAL A 126 -1.76 13.95 -13.03
N ALA A 127 -0.66 14.66 -12.84
CA ALA A 127 0.15 15.18 -13.93
C ALA A 127 1.03 14.10 -14.61
N ASP A 128 1.53 13.15 -13.84
CA ASP A 128 2.50 12.15 -14.30
C ASP A 128 1.96 10.73 -14.05
N PRO A 129 1.82 9.88 -15.09
CA PRO A 129 1.42 8.49 -14.91
C PRO A 129 2.42 7.65 -14.10
N ALA A 130 3.72 7.97 -14.12
CA ALA A 130 4.70 7.30 -13.28
C ALA A 130 4.46 7.62 -11.80
N ASP A 131 4.11 8.86 -11.47
CA ASP A 131 3.73 9.23 -10.11
C ASP A 131 2.52 8.44 -9.61
N LEU A 132 1.49 8.25 -10.46
CA LEU A 132 0.36 7.38 -10.12
C LEU A 132 0.81 5.93 -9.92
N PHE A 133 1.66 5.40 -10.80
CA PHE A 133 2.14 4.03 -10.71
C PHE A 133 2.87 3.78 -9.38
N PHE A 134 3.78 4.67 -8.98
CA PHE A 134 4.47 4.53 -7.70
C PHE A 134 3.55 4.77 -6.50
N LEU A 135 2.59 5.70 -6.60
CA LEU A 135 1.56 5.88 -5.59
C LEU A 135 0.78 4.58 -5.36
N GLN A 136 0.42 3.86 -6.43
CA GLN A 136 -0.25 2.55 -6.34
C GLN A 136 0.61 1.48 -5.67
N ILE A 137 1.93 1.49 -5.88
CA ILE A 137 2.85 0.60 -5.16
C ILE A 137 2.88 0.92 -3.66
N GLN A 138 2.89 2.20 -3.30
CA GLN A 138 2.89 2.62 -1.87
C GLN A 138 1.52 2.41 -1.21
N GLY A 139 0.43 2.39 -1.98
CA GLY A 139 -0.94 2.16 -1.52
C GLY A 139 -1.60 3.36 -0.84
N SER A 140 -0.86 4.44 -0.56
CA SER A 140 -1.39 5.69 -0.03
C SER A 140 -0.52 6.86 -0.43
N GLY A 141 -1.05 8.08 -0.40
CA GLY A 141 -0.29 9.28 -0.72
C GLY A 141 -1.09 10.57 -0.61
N ARG A 142 -0.39 11.67 -0.89
CA ARG A 142 -0.90 13.04 -0.88
C ARG A 142 -0.94 13.58 -2.30
N VAL A 143 -1.99 14.30 -2.64
CA VAL A 143 -2.14 14.99 -3.92
C VAL A 143 -2.28 16.48 -3.64
N ARG A 144 -1.26 17.24 -4.03
CA ARG A 144 -1.25 18.70 -3.95
C ARG A 144 -2.00 19.28 -5.15
N LEU A 145 -3.09 19.98 -4.85
CA LEU A 145 -3.94 20.68 -5.82
C LEU A 145 -3.32 22.03 -6.23
N PRO A 146 -3.74 22.64 -7.36
CA PRO A 146 -3.24 23.94 -7.78
C PRO A 146 -3.56 25.06 -6.79
N SER A 147 -4.62 24.91 -5.98
CA SER A 147 -4.96 25.82 -4.89
C SER A 147 -4.00 25.76 -3.69
N GLY A 148 -3.09 24.79 -3.66
CA GLY A 148 -2.23 24.49 -2.52
C GLY A 148 -2.85 23.52 -1.50
N GLN A 149 -4.15 23.26 -1.59
CA GLN A 149 -4.84 22.24 -0.78
C GLN A 149 -4.24 20.86 -1.06
N VAL A 150 -4.15 20.03 -0.02
CA VAL A 150 -3.70 18.64 -0.12
C VAL A 150 -4.88 17.70 0.08
N VAL A 151 -5.11 16.82 -0.90
CA VAL A 151 -6.04 15.69 -0.80
C VAL A 151 -5.23 14.46 -0.42
N ARG A 152 -5.79 13.59 0.42
CA ARG A 152 -5.15 12.33 0.82
C ARG A 152 -5.86 11.16 0.17
N LEU A 153 -5.07 10.20 -0.30
CA LEU A 153 -5.54 8.97 -0.92
C LEU A 153 -5.08 7.79 -0.07
N GLY A 154 -6.02 6.90 0.22
CA GLY A 154 -5.78 5.62 0.88
C GLY A 154 -6.15 4.46 -0.04
N TYR A 155 -5.59 3.28 0.22
CA TYR A 155 -5.91 2.07 -0.53
C TYR A 155 -7.41 1.74 -0.39
N GLY A 156 -8.13 1.71 -1.51
CA GLY A 156 -9.54 1.30 -1.55
C GLY A 156 -9.72 -0.14 -2.04
N GLY A 157 -8.82 -0.63 -2.90
CA GLY A 157 -8.91 -1.98 -3.45
C GLY A 157 -7.92 -2.21 -4.58
N LYS A 158 -7.93 -3.42 -5.15
CA LYS A 158 -7.14 -3.74 -6.34
C LYS A 158 -7.86 -4.70 -7.26
N ASN A 159 -7.49 -4.69 -8.55
CA ASN A 159 -8.09 -5.53 -9.58
C ASN A 159 -7.82 -7.04 -9.41
N GLY A 160 -6.92 -7.41 -8.48
CA GLY A 160 -6.59 -8.79 -8.14
C GLY A 160 -5.75 -9.52 -9.18
N ARG A 161 -5.10 -8.78 -10.08
CA ARG A 161 -4.07 -9.33 -10.97
C ARG A 161 -2.75 -9.52 -10.22
N ASP A 162 -1.86 -10.30 -10.78
CA ASP A 162 -0.54 -10.53 -10.20
C ASP A 162 0.34 -9.30 -10.36
N TYR A 163 1.07 -8.96 -9.29
CA TYR A 163 2.04 -7.88 -9.32
C TYR A 163 3.31 -8.34 -10.05
N VAL A 164 3.74 -7.57 -11.04
CA VAL A 164 5.02 -7.78 -11.73
C VAL A 164 5.97 -6.63 -11.37
N PRO A 165 7.12 -6.91 -10.72
CA PRO A 165 8.09 -5.89 -10.37
C PRO A 165 8.70 -5.24 -11.62
N LEU A 166 8.61 -3.92 -11.73
CA LEU A 166 9.09 -3.19 -12.92
C LEU A 166 10.61 -3.31 -13.14
N GLY A 167 11.38 -3.37 -12.06
CA GLY A 167 12.83 -3.63 -12.15
C GLY A 167 13.15 -4.94 -12.87
N ARG A 168 12.40 -6.01 -12.60
CA ARG A 168 12.56 -7.30 -13.30
C ARG A 168 12.21 -7.20 -14.79
N VAL A 169 11.23 -6.37 -15.14
CA VAL A 169 10.86 -6.11 -16.54
C VAL A 169 12.01 -5.42 -17.26
N LEU A 170 12.57 -4.36 -16.68
CA LEU A 170 13.68 -3.61 -17.26
C LEU A 170 14.95 -4.46 -17.41
N VAL A 171 15.31 -5.25 -16.40
CA VAL A 171 16.44 -6.18 -16.48
C VAL A 171 16.24 -7.21 -17.59
N ARG A 172 15.06 -7.82 -17.67
CA ARG A 172 14.74 -8.79 -18.72
C ARG A 172 14.81 -8.19 -20.13
N GLN A 173 14.50 -6.90 -20.28
CA GLN A 173 14.57 -6.17 -21.54
C GLN A 173 15.98 -5.66 -21.87
N GLY A 174 16.97 -5.83 -20.96
CA GLY A 174 18.33 -5.31 -21.14
C GLY A 174 18.46 -3.80 -20.94
N GLU A 175 17.48 -3.18 -20.27
CA GLU A 175 17.41 -1.72 -20.05
C GLU A 175 18.06 -1.26 -18.75
N MET A 176 18.36 -2.21 -17.85
CA MET A 176 18.91 -1.95 -16.53
C MET A 176 19.66 -3.18 -16.03
N ASP A 177 20.80 -2.98 -15.39
CA ASP A 177 21.52 -4.05 -14.69
C ASP A 177 20.83 -4.40 -13.36
N GLU A 178 20.92 -5.65 -12.92
CA GLU A 178 20.20 -6.16 -11.74
C GLU A 178 20.62 -5.44 -10.44
N ASP A 179 21.90 -5.14 -10.31
CA ASP A 179 22.50 -4.40 -9.19
C ASP A 179 22.15 -2.91 -9.19
N ALA A 180 21.72 -2.37 -10.34
CA ALA A 180 21.27 -0.98 -10.48
C ALA A 180 19.78 -0.80 -10.16
N VAL A 181 19.02 -1.86 -9.91
CA VAL A 181 17.56 -1.78 -9.69
C VAL A 181 17.24 -1.08 -8.37
N SER A 182 16.66 0.11 -8.47
CA SER A 182 16.15 0.89 -7.35
C SER A 182 14.93 1.70 -7.78
N MET A 183 14.15 2.23 -6.83
CA MET A 183 13.03 3.12 -7.17
C MET A 183 13.51 4.35 -7.95
N GLN A 184 14.68 4.88 -7.58
CA GLN A 184 15.28 6.07 -8.18
C GLN A 184 15.71 5.81 -9.62
N SER A 185 16.41 4.70 -9.88
CA SER A 185 16.85 4.34 -11.24
C SER A 185 15.67 4.00 -12.15
N ILE A 186 14.65 3.31 -11.63
CA ILE A 186 13.42 3.02 -12.40
C ILE A 186 12.70 4.33 -12.75
N ARG A 187 12.53 5.25 -11.79
CA ARG A 187 11.92 6.57 -12.06
C ARG A 187 12.70 7.34 -13.13
N ALA A 188 14.03 7.39 -12.99
CA ALA A 188 14.88 8.06 -13.97
C ALA A 188 14.73 7.46 -15.37
N TRP A 189 14.67 6.13 -15.48
CA TRP A 189 14.47 5.46 -16.76
C TRP A 189 13.11 5.81 -17.39
N LEU A 190 12.02 5.79 -16.61
CA LEU A 190 10.69 6.16 -17.09
C LEU A 190 10.62 7.61 -17.57
N SER A 191 11.26 8.54 -16.86
CA SER A 191 11.33 9.94 -17.28
C SER A 191 12.17 10.15 -18.54
N ALA A 192 13.22 9.35 -18.73
CA ALA A 192 14.09 9.42 -19.91
C ALA A 192 13.47 8.79 -21.17
N HIS A 193 12.49 7.89 -21.02
CA HIS A 193 11.86 7.16 -22.12
C HIS A 193 10.33 7.32 -22.13
N PRO A 194 9.79 8.55 -22.29
CA PRO A 194 8.36 8.81 -22.16
C PRO A 194 7.50 8.08 -23.20
N ASP A 195 8.06 7.75 -24.36
CA ASP A 195 7.44 6.98 -25.44
C ASP A 195 7.26 5.50 -25.09
N ARG A 196 8.11 4.95 -24.20
CA ARG A 196 8.09 3.54 -23.78
C ARG A 196 7.59 3.34 -22.35
N ALA A 197 7.62 4.38 -21.53
CA ALA A 197 7.31 4.32 -20.11
C ALA A 197 5.97 3.66 -19.83
N ARG A 198 4.94 4.03 -20.60
CA ARG A 198 3.60 3.44 -20.49
C ARG A 198 3.61 1.93 -20.72
N ALA A 199 4.15 1.48 -21.86
CA ALA A 199 4.19 0.06 -22.20
C ALA A 199 4.95 -0.76 -21.15
N VAL A 200 6.05 -0.23 -20.61
CA VAL A 200 6.80 -0.88 -19.53
C VAL A 200 5.98 -0.95 -18.25
N MET A 201 5.31 0.14 -17.82
CA MET A 201 4.44 0.11 -16.65
C MET A 201 3.27 -0.88 -16.80
N GLU A 202 2.70 -0.98 -18.00
CA GLU A 202 1.58 -1.87 -18.33
C GLU A 202 1.93 -3.37 -18.27
N GLU A 203 3.22 -3.74 -18.28
CA GLU A 203 3.69 -5.11 -17.99
C GLU A 203 3.34 -5.57 -16.57
N ASN A 204 3.08 -4.63 -15.66
CA ASN A 204 2.46 -4.93 -14.37
C ASN A 204 0.93 -4.84 -14.47
N PRO A 205 0.20 -5.97 -14.59
CA PRO A 205 -1.24 -5.94 -14.76
C PRO A 205 -2.00 -5.56 -13.48
N ASP A 206 -1.35 -5.58 -12.31
CA ASP A 206 -1.93 -5.15 -11.02
C ASP A 206 -2.23 -3.65 -11.03
N TYR A 207 -3.44 -3.30 -10.58
CA TYR A 207 -3.94 -1.94 -10.53
C TYR A 207 -4.64 -1.69 -9.20
N VAL A 208 -4.22 -0.64 -8.51
CA VAL A 208 -4.77 -0.22 -7.21
C VAL A 208 -5.73 0.95 -7.40
N PHE A 209 -6.89 0.82 -6.76
CA PHE A 209 -7.93 1.84 -6.62
C PHE A 209 -7.81 2.51 -5.25
N PHE A 210 -8.26 3.74 -5.16
CA PHE A 210 -8.12 4.56 -3.95
C PHE A 210 -9.47 5.00 -3.40
N ASP A 211 -9.45 5.42 -2.14
CA ASP A 211 -10.49 6.24 -1.53
C ASP A 211 -9.87 7.59 -1.14
N MET A 212 -10.67 8.66 -1.20
CA MET A 212 -10.29 9.93 -0.59
C MET A 212 -10.42 9.81 0.92
N LEU A 213 -9.36 10.19 1.63
CA LEU A 213 -9.32 10.15 3.09
C LEU A 213 -9.70 11.53 3.63
N ASP A 214 -10.91 11.64 4.17
CA ASP A 214 -11.37 12.83 4.87
C ASP A 214 -10.91 12.81 6.34
N ASN A 215 -10.82 13.99 6.96
CA ASN A 215 -10.68 14.16 8.41
C ASN A 215 -9.38 13.63 9.05
N LEU A 216 -8.29 13.48 8.30
CA LEU A 216 -6.98 13.24 8.89
C LEU A 216 -6.24 14.55 9.15
N HIS A 217 -5.66 14.69 10.35
CA HIS A 217 -4.77 15.81 10.62
C HIS A 217 -3.50 15.72 9.75
N SER A 218 -2.90 16.87 9.43
CA SER A 218 -1.76 16.95 8.50
C SER A 218 -0.48 16.26 9.02
N ASP A 219 -0.38 16.08 10.33
CA ASP A 219 0.70 15.40 11.06
C ASP A 219 0.51 13.87 11.15
N GLN A 220 -0.67 13.35 10.76
CA GLN A 220 -0.96 11.92 10.79
C GLN A 220 -0.54 11.23 9.49
N GLY A 221 -0.01 10.01 9.57
CA GLY A 221 0.18 9.13 8.40
C GLY A 221 -1.13 8.56 7.87
N ALA A 222 -1.14 8.01 6.66
CA ALA A 222 -2.32 7.34 6.12
C ALA A 222 -2.70 6.15 7.02
N PRO A 223 -3.98 5.75 7.10
CA PRO A 223 -4.36 4.56 7.84
C PRO A 223 -3.71 3.30 7.24
N GLY A 224 -3.12 2.46 8.09
CA GLY A 224 -2.60 1.15 7.69
C GLY A 224 -3.69 0.08 7.59
N ALA A 225 -3.29 -1.19 7.45
CA ALA A 225 -4.22 -2.33 7.42
C ALA A 225 -5.08 -2.49 8.70
N MET A 226 -4.69 -1.86 9.81
CA MET A 226 -5.46 -1.80 11.06
C MET A 226 -6.51 -0.66 11.09
N GLY A 227 -6.56 0.19 10.07
CA GLY A 227 -7.41 1.39 10.06
C GLY A 227 -6.92 2.50 11.01
N VAL A 228 -5.75 2.35 11.63
CA VAL A 228 -5.13 3.39 12.47
C VAL A 228 -4.06 4.15 11.67
N PRO A 229 -3.91 5.48 11.88
CA PRO A 229 -2.85 6.27 11.26
C PRO A 229 -1.46 5.71 11.54
N LEU A 230 -0.62 5.64 10.52
CA LEU A 230 0.77 5.20 10.63
C LEU A 230 1.62 6.28 11.33
N ALA A 231 2.51 5.86 12.24
CA ALA A 231 3.46 6.73 12.90
C ALA A 231 4.83 6.66 12.18
N PRO A 232 5.39 7.80 11.70
CA PRO A 232 6.67 7.81 10.99
C PRO A 232 7.79 7.11 11.75
N GLY A 233 8.45 6.13 11.11
CA GLY A 233 9.55 5.36 11.69
C GLY A 233 9.17 4.45 12.88
N ARG A 234 7.87 4.37 13.23
CA ARG A 234 7.35 3.59 14.37
C ARG A 234 6.24 2.61 13.97
N THR A 235 6.02 2.44 12.67
CA THR A 235 5.05 1.46 12.16
C THR A 235 5.67 0.65 11.03
N ALA A 236 5.38 -0.65 11.02
CA ALA A 236 5.86 -1.60 10.02
C ALA A 236 4.68 -2.35 9.39
N ALA A 237 4.80 -2.67 8.10
CA ALA A 237 3.94 -3.62 7.43
C ALA A 237 4.50 -5.04 7.62
N VAL A 238 3.63 -6.02 7.83
CA VAL A 238 4.01 -7.41 8.14
C VAL A 238 3.15 -8.42 7.40
N ASP A 239 3.65 -9.66 7.27
CA ASP A 239 2.81 -10.80 6.92
C ASP A 239 1.93 -11.19 8.12
N GLN A 240 0.62 -10.96 7.99
CA GLN A 240 -0.37 -11.25 9.03
C GLN A 240 -0.49 -12.74 9.37
N ARG A 241 0.03 -13.64 8.53
CA ARG A 241 0.11 -15.08 8.83
C ARG A 241 1.17 -15.39 9.88
N ALA A 242 2.15 -14.51 10.03
CA ALA A 242 3.27 -14.67 10.95
C ALA A 242 3.19 -13.71 12.16
N ILE A 243 2.80 -12.45 11.94
CA ILE A 243 2.75 -11.42 12.98
C ILE A 243 1.34 -10.83 13.03
N PRO A 244 0.60 -10.95 14.16
CA PRO A 244 -0.71 -10.34 14.28
C PRO A 244 -0.58 -8.81 14.24
N LEU A 245 -1.55 -8.17 13.61
CA LEU A 245 -1.62 -6.71 13.56
C LEU A 245 -1.69 -6.12 14.99
N GLY A 246 -0.92 -5.07 15.24
CA GLY A 246 -0.88 -4.36 16.52
C GLY A 246 0.20 -4.87 17.49
N ALA A 247 0.84 -6.00 17.18
CA ALA A 247 1.96 -6.48 17.96
C ALA A 247 3.15 -5.51 17.93
N PRO A 248 3.76 -5.19 19.08
CA PRO A 248 5.05 -4.52 19.12
C PRO A 248 6.12 -5.38 18.44
N ILE A 249 6.96 -4.76 17.62
CA ILE A 249 8.07 -5.42 16.94
C ILE A 249 9.34 -4.66 17.29
N TRP A 250 10.35 -5.40 17.74
CA TRP A 250 11.71 -4.89 17.84
C TRP A 250 12.46 -5.25 16.56
N VAL A 251 13.04 -4.25 15.90
CA VAL A 251 13.83 -4.43 14.69
C VAL A 251 15.27 -4.00 14.99
N GLU A 252 16.20 -4.88 14.67
CA GLU A 252 17.64 -4.62 14.70
C GLU A 252 18.16 -4.82 13.26
N THR A 253 18.68 -3.76 12.64
CA THR A 253 19.16 -3.72 11.25
C THR A 253 20.59 -3.27 11.17
#